data_AF-A0A3S0K3J2-F1
#
_entry.id   AF-A0A3S0K3J2-F1
#
_cell.length_a   1.000
_cell.length_b   1.000
_cell.length_c   1.000
_cell.angle_alpha   90.00
_cell.angle_beta   90.00
_cell.angle_gamma   90.00
#
_symmetry.space_group_name_H-M   'P 1'
#
loop_
_entity.id
_entity.type
_entity.pdbx_description
1 polymer ?
#
loop_
_entity_poly.entity_id
_entity_poly.type
_entity_poly.pdbx_seq_one_letter_code
_entity_poly.pdbx_strand_id
1 'polypeptide(L)'
;MIFSSTLHRTALAGLLALSSLAACKEDQDALNIACTGPGATTPDKLFLSPQEELSTSGRKLWLTARTQAWFPCANYRLPTTATLSGSHLTLQYGQPQEPTMCLTAPGFAGAQENITSLAPGSYTLRLQVGTRKTTGTLLVQPDRVELSTCDTNLVAVRHPLLRRVPVGTIWTRASSTAGTAAAEATVRSMRDSLLRLGAQPLALLPGYYGQFTLDASGNPVIDRSGYHPSAVLTSAVLAYSGPMARLQAYLDRHRANGLYVVIQADNGQQAH
;
A
#
# COMPACT_ATOMS: atom_id res chain seq x y z
N MET A 1 63.67 -33.79 6.56
CA MET A 1 64.30 -32.53 6.11
C MET A 1 63.49 -31.38 6.68
N ILE A 2 64.20 -30.48 7.34
CA ILE A 2 63.72 -29.33 8.12
C ILE A 2 64.03 -28.07 7.32
N PHE A 3 63.08 -27.18 7.09
CA PHE A 3 63.27 -25.74 6.79
C PHE A 3 61.93 -25.05 7.14
N SER A 4 61.77 -24.32 8.24
CA SER A 4 62.35 -23.05 8.69
C SER A 4 61.87 -21.81 7.92
N SER A 5 60.97 -21.07 8.58
CA SER A 5 60.90 -19.60 8.75
C SER A 5 61.13 -18.64 7.57
N THR A 6 60.17 -17.73 7.35
CA THR A 6 60.47 -16.29 7.39
C THR A 6 59.22 -15.45 7.67
N LEU A 7 59.21 -14.80 8.84
CA LEU A 7 58.41 -13.63 9.18
C LEU A 7 58.82 -12.45 8.28
N HIS A 8 57.85 -11.65 7.82
CA HIS A 8 58.09 -10.25 7.48
C HIS A 8 57.04 -9.35 8.16
N ARG A 9 57.54 -8.49 9.03
CA ARG A 9 56.88 -7.35 9.67
C ARG A 9 57.14 -6.12 8.80
N THR A 10 56.10 -5.37 8.45
CA THR A 10 56.14 -3.96 8.01
C THR A 10 54.70 -3.49 7.86
N ALA A 11 54.26 -2.28 8.16
CA ALA A 11 54.63 -1.20 9.07
C ALA A 11 53.42 -0.25 8.98
N LEU A 12 52.99 0.32 10.11
CA LEU A 12 51.95 1.33 10.19
C LEU A 12 52.31 2.57 9.34
N ALA A 13 51.36 3.10 8.57
CA ALA A 13 51.27 4.52 8.27
C ALA A 13 49.80 4.92 8.27
N GLY A 14 49.43 5.70 9.28
CA GLY A 14 48.06 6.12 9.54
C GLY A 14 47.56 7.14 8.54
N LEU A 15 46.31 6.96 8.13
CA LEU A 15 45.49 8.01 7.55
C LEU A 15 44.37 8.28 8.55
N LEU A 16 44.50 9.37 9.33
CA LEU A 16 43.40 9.95 10.09
C LEU A 16 42.40 10.52 9.08
N ALA A 17 41.37 9.74 8.76
CA ALA A 17 40.18 10.27 8.12
C ALA A 17 39.39 11.05 9.18
N LEU A 18 39.39 12.38 9.06
CA LEU A 18 38.44 13.25 9.76
C LEU A 18 37.03 12.85 9.35
N SER A 19 36.41 11.97 10.14
CA SER A 19 34.97 11.73 10.12
C SER A 19 34.28 12.98 10.66
N SER A 20 33.96 13.91 9.77
CA SER A 20 33.02 15.00 10.04
C SER A 20 31.68 14.38 10.42
N LEU A 21 31.42 14.32 11.72
CA LEU A 21 30.10 14.09 12.29
C LEU A 21 29.21 15.26 11.86
N ALA A 22 28.64 15.18 10.67
CA ALA A 22 27.43 15.91 10.36
C ALA A 22 26.34 15.32 11.26
N ALA A 23 26.23 15.86 12.47
CA ALA A 23 25.06 15.66 13.31
C ALA A 23 23.88 16.23 12.52
N CYS A 24 23.18 15.37 11.79
CA CYS A 24 21.85 15.65 11.30
C CYS A 24 21.01 15.97 12.53
N LYS A 25 20.83 17.26 12.80
CA LYS A 25 19.89 17.76 13.79
C LYS A 25 18.54 17.20 13.38
N GLU A 26 18.07 16.24 14.15
CA GLU A 26 16.74 15.68 13.99
C GLU A 26 15.77 16.83 14.27
N ASP A 27 15.25 17.45 13.20
CA ASP A 27 14.20 18.46 13.27
C ASP A 27 12.93 17.76 13.80
N GLN A 28 12.86 17.65 15.12
CA GLN A 28 11.63 17.40 15.84
C GLN A 28 10.77 18.66 15.83
N ASP A 29 10.40 19.14 14.65
CA ASP A 29 9.18 19.93 14.47
C ASP A 29 8.00 18.95 14.54
N ALA A 30 7.82 18.38 15.74
CA ALA A 30 6.61 17.69 16.10
C ALA A 30 5.51 18.75 16.10
N LEU A 31 4.76 18.82 14.99
CA LEU A 31 3.49 19.54 14.88
C LEU A 31 2.58 19.04 16.01
N ASN A 32 2.62 19.75 17.13
CA ASN A 32 1.85 19.46 18.33
C ASN A 32 0.41 19.93 18.09
N ILE A 33 -0.30 19.26 17.16
CA ILE A 33 -1.72 19.49 16.91
C ILE A 33 -2.47 18.77 18.02
N ALA A 34 -2.81 19.50 19.09
CA ALA A 34 -3.63 18.98 20.16
C ALA A 34 -5.02 18.63 19.63
N CYS A 35 -5.31 17.34 19.49
CA CYS A 35 -6.61 16.85 19.05
C CYS A 35 -7.58 16.78 20.23
N THR A 36 -8.62 17.61 20.24
CA THR A 36 -9.61 17.68 21.35
C THR A 36 -11.06 17.52 20.88
N GLY A 37 -11.31 16.75 19.83
CA GLY A 37 -12.66 16.60 19.25
C GLY A 37 -13.61 15.74 20.10
N PRO A 38 -14.88 16.17 20.32
CA PRO A 38 -15.88 15.40 21.07
C PRO A 38 -16.44 14.19 20.28
N GLY A 39 -16.64 13.08 20.99
CA GLY A 39 -17.16 11.77 20.52
C GLY A 39 -18.65 11.72 20.14
N ALA A 40 -19.08 12.26 18.98
CA ALA A 40 -20.48 12.17 18.55
C ALA A 40 -20.65 11.60 17.12
N THR A 41 -21.34 10.47 16.96
CA THR A 41 -21.65 9.88 15.66
C THR A 41 -22.59 10.76 14.85
N THR A 42 -22.14 11.24 13.70
CA THR A 42 -22.95 12.04 12.78
C THR A 42 -23.16 11.32 11.45
N PRO A 43 -24.33 11.46 10.81
CA PRO A 43 -24.60 10.88 9.49
C PRO A 43 -23.58 11.29 8.40
N ASP A 44 -22.89 12.41 8.60
CA ASP A 44 -21.88 12.96 7.68
C ASP A 44 -20.45 12.45 7.93
N LYS A 45 -20.28 11.35 8.68
CA LYS A 45 -18.95 10.81 8.94
C LYS A 45 -18.30 10.31 7.66
N LEU A 46 -17.04 10.70 7.45
CA LEU A 46 -16.20 10.22 6.35
C LEU A 46 -15.16 9.21 6.83
N PHE A 47 -14.83 8.26 5.95
CA PHE A 47 -13.68 7.38 6.04
C PHE A 47 -12.64 7.81 5.02
N LEU A 48 -11.51 8.31 5.49
CA LEU A 48 -10.38 8.75 4.66
C LEU A 48 -9.29 7.67 4.65
N SER A 49 -8.72 7.36 3.49
CA SER A 49 -7.64 6.38 3.36
C SER A 49 -6.64 6.82 2.29
N PRO A 50 -5.33 6.78 2.57
CA PRO A 50 -4.34 6.86 1.51
C PRO A 50 -4.39 5.59 0.66
N GLN A 51 -4.18 5.73 -0.64
CA GLN A 51 -4.10 4.62 -1.59
C GLN A 51 -3.01 4.89 -2.62
N GLU A 52 -2.37 3.82 -3.06
CA GLU A 52 -1.35 3.86 -4.10
C GLU A 52 -1.84 3.10 -5.32
N GLU A 53 -1.85 3.76 -6.47
CA GLU A 53 -2.11 3.15 -7.77
C GLU A 53 -0.77 2.93 -8.47
N LEU A 54 -0.55 1.69 -8.90
CA LEU A 54 0.64 1.26 -9.62
C LEU A 54 0.26 1.00 -11.06
N SER A 55 1.00 1.61 -11.99
CA SER A 55 0.76 1.49 -13.44
C SER A 55 2.06 1.57 -14.21
N THR A 56 2.02 1.21 -15.49
CA THR A 56 3.20 1.29 -16.37
C THR A 56 3.64 2.73 -16.65
N SER A 57 2.76 3.71 -16.41
CA SER A 57 3.07 5.14 -16.49
C SER A 57 3.66 5.70 -15.19
N GLY A 58 3.82 4.85 -14.18
CA GLY A 58 4.35 5.19 -12.88
C GLY A 58 3.33 5.04 -11.76
N ARG A 59 3.65 5.69 -10.64
CA ARG A 59 2.94 5.58 -9.37
C ARG A 59 2.10 6.81 -9.14
N LYS A 60 0.85 6.62 -8.73
CA LYS A 60 -0.02 7.70 -8.26
C LYS A 60 -0.38 7.47 -6.81
N LEU A 61 -0.40 8.55 -6.04
CA LEU A 61 -0.86 8.57 -4.66
C LEU A 61 -2.20 9.29 -4.59
N TRP A 62 -3.16 8.65 -3.96
CA TRP A 62 -4.53 9.12 -3.82
C TRP A 62 -4.92 9.25 -2.36
N LEU A 63 -5.67 10.28 -2.01
CA LEU A 63 -6.50 10.30 -0.81
C LEU A 63 -7.92 9.95 -1.21
N THR A 64 -8.41 8.83 -0.70
CA THR A 64 -9.78 8.37 -0.96
C THR A 64 -10.67 8.65 0.23
N ALA A 65 -11.82 9.28 0.00
CA ALA A 65 -12.82 9.53 1.03
C ALA A 65 -14.11 8.78 0.68
N ARG A 66 -14.78 8.25 1.69
CA ARG A 66 -16.07 7.55 1.55
C ARG A 66 -16.99 7.96 2.68
N THR A 67 -18.25 8.18 2.37
CA THR A 67 -19.29 8.39 3.41
C THR A 67 -19.52 7.11 4.22
N GLN A 68 -20.04 7.27 5.44
CA GLN A 68 -20.55 6.14 6.22
C GLN A 68 -21.94 5.68 5.75
N ALA A 69 -22.76 6.60 5.24
CA ALA A 69 -24.11 6.32 4.78
C ALA A 69 -24.12 5.53 3.46
N TRP A 70 -25.13 4.66 3.33
CA TRP A 70 -25.43 3.95 2.08
C TRP A 70 -26.42 4.76 1.25
N PHE A 71 -26.20 4.79 -0.06
CA PHE A 71 -27.03 5.46 -1.04
C PHE A 71 -27.63 4.44 -2.02
N PRO A 72 -28.75 4.75 -2.69
CA PRO A 72 -29.43 3.82 -3.61
C PRO A 72 -28.58 3.35 -4.80
N CYS A 73 -27.55 4.10 -5.19
CA CYS A 73 -26.66 3.78 -6.32
C CYS A 73 -25.21 3.63 -5.88
N ALA A 74 -24.45 2.75 -6.53
CA ALA A 74 -23.07 2.45 -6.16
C ALA A 74 -22.08 3.52 -6.62
N ASN A 75 -22.52 4.41 -7.51
CA ASN A 75 -21.72 5.44 -8.15
C ASN A 75 -22.09 6.87 -7.71
N TYR A 76 -22.65 7.04 -6.51
CA TYR A 76 -22.76 8.37 -5.90
C TYR A 76 -21.38 9.00 -5.77
N ARG A 77 -21.28 10.29 -6.11
CA ARG A 77 -20.03 11.05 -6.02
C ARG A 77 -20.06 11.93 -4.78
N LEU A 78 -18.91 12.11 -4.16
CA LEU A 78 -18.70 13.10 -3.11
C LEU A 78 -17.85 14.23 -3.71
N PRO A 79 -18.45 15.35 -4.14
CA PRO A 79 -17.72 16.48 -4.70
C PRO A 79 -16.66 16.94 -3.71
N THR A 80 -15.44 17.11 -4.18
CA THR A 80 -14.31 17.48 -3.34
C THR A 80 -13.49 18.55 -4.03
N THR A 81 -12.98 19.50 -3.23
CA THR A 81 -11.97 20.44 -3.69
C THR A 81 -10.71 20.28 -2.84
N ALA A 82 -9.56 20.26 -3.49
CA ALA A 82 -8.26 20.18 -2.86
C ALA A 82 -7.45 21.44 -3.17
N THR A 83 -6.90 22.09 -2.15
CA THR A 83 -6.02 23.24 -2.31
C THR A 83 -4.79 23.09 -1.44
N LEU A 84 -3.61 23.35 -2.03
CA LEU A 84 -2.33 23.33 -1.33
C LEU A 84 -1.84 24.78 -1.18
N SER A 85 -1.56 25.20 0.04
CA SER A 85 -0.95 26.51 0.35
C SER A 85 0.17 26.30 1.36
N GLY A 86 1.42 26.38 0.90
CA GLY A 86 2.58 26.01 1.71
C GLY A 86 2.50 24.55 2.17
N SER A 87 2.59 24.32 3.48
CA SER A 87 2.44 23.00 4.12
C SER A 87 1.00 22.67 4.52
N HIS A 88 0.00 23.45 4.08
CA HIS A 88 -1.41 23.19 4.37
C HIS A 88 -2.13 22.60 3.16
N LEU A 89 -2.55 21.34 3.27
CA LEU A 89 -3.46 20.70 2.31
C LEU A 89 -4.89 20.79 2.86
N THR A 90 -5.75 21.53 2.16
CA THR A 90 -7.16 21.70 2.52
C THR A 90 -8.02 20.85 1.60
N LEU A 91 -8.86 19.99 2.18
CA LEU A 91 -9.85 19.16 1.50
C LEU A 91 -11.25 19.57 1.95
N GLN A 92 -12.10 19.99 1.02
CA GLN A 92 -13.49 20.36 1.29
C GLN A 92 -14.43 19.39 0.59
N TYR A 93 -15.22 18.68 1.37
CA TYR A 93 -16.20 17.70 0.90
C TYR A 93 -17.59 18.32 0.89
N GLY A 94 -18.22 18.31 -0.29
CA GLY A 94 -19.60 18.73 -0.52
C GLY A 94 -20.61 17.67 -0.11
N GLN A 95 -21.86 17.88 -0.53
CA GLN A 95 -22.93 16.90 -0.33
C GLN A 95 -22.86 15.77 -1.38
N PRO A 96 -23.20 14.52 -1.02
CA PRO A 96 -23.33 13.43 -1.98
C PRO A 96 -24.21 13.80 -3.17
N GLN A 97 -23.74 13.51 -4.37
CA GLN A 97 -24.45 13.79 -5.63
C GLN A 97 -24.89 12.49 -6.29
N GLU A 98 -26.18 12.45 -6.61
CA GLU A 98 -26.78 11.37 -7.39
C GLU A 98 -26.28 11.46 -8.85
N PRO A 99 -25.86 10.33 -9.45
CA PRO A 99 -25.44 10.31 -10.84
C PRO A 99 -26.64 10.34 -11.79
N THR A 100 -26.45 10.85 -13.01
CA THR A 100 -27.49 10.80 -14.06
C THR A 100 -27.91 9.38 -14.43
N MET A 101 -26.98 8.42 -14.32
CA MET A 101 -27.23 6.99 -14.52
C MET A 101 -26.85 6.23 -13.24
N CYS A 102 -27.85 5.62 -12.61
CA CYS A 102 -27.68 4.81 -11.41
C CYS A 102 -27.13 3.42 -11.74
N LEU A 103 -25.99 3.04 -11.16
CA LEU A 103 -25.60 1.62 -11.11
C LEU A 103 -26.48 0.92 -10.07
N THR A 104 -27.16 -0.14 -10.48
CA THR A 104 -28.31 -0.79 -9.79
C THR A 104 -28.00 -1.49 -8.46
N ALA A 105 -26.90 -1.15 -7.81
CA ALA A 105 -26.52 -1.64 -6.50
C ALA A 105 -26.40 -0.47 -5.53
N PRO A 106 -26.85 -0.59 -4.27
CA PRO A 106 -26.55 0.40 -3.25
C PRO A 106 -25.04 0.51 -3.00
N GLY A 107 -24.56 1.70 -2.60
CA GLY A 107 -23.17 1.89 -2.24
C GLY A 107 -22.89 3.23 -1.53
N PHE A 108 -21.63 3.48 -1.21
CA PHE A 108 -21.20 4.71 -0.54
C PHE A 108 -20.92 5.81 -1.55
N ALA A 109 -21.17 7.07 -1.17
CA ALA A 109 -20.65 8.21 -1.93
C ALA A 109 -19.14 8.33 -1.70
N GLY A 110 -18.37 8.49 -2.78
CA GLY A 110 -16.90 8.49 -2.73
C GLY A 110 -16.23 9.68 -3.44
N ALA A 111 -15.04 10.03 -2.98
CA ALA A 111 -14.13 11.00 -3.58
C ALA A 111 -12.71 10.43 -3.68
N GLN A 112 -11.93 10.92 -4.64
CA GLN A 112 -10.53 10.61 -4.81
C GLN A 112 -9.75 11.87 -5.19
N GLU A 113 -8.73 12.19 -4.42
CA GLU A 113 -7.86 13.35 -4.65
C GLU A 113 -6.44 12.89 -4.97
N ASN A 114 -5.92 13.32 -6.12
CA ASN A 114 -4.56 12.99 -6.53
C ASN A 114 -3.56 13.87 -5.78
N ILE A 115 -2.73 13.26 -4.94
CA ILE A 115 -1.68 13.93 -4.17
C ILE A 115 -0.27 13.51 -4.61
N THR A 116 -0.14 12.95 -5.82
CA THR A 116 1.14 12.46 -6.36
C THR A 116 2.21 13.55 -6.46
N SER A 117 1.80 14.80 -6.68
CA SER A 117 2.70 15.95 -6.82
C SER A 117 3.23 16.49 -5.49
N LEU A 118 2.77 15.97 -4.34
CA LEU A 118 3.31 16.38 -3.04
C LEU A 118 4.74 15.85 -2.88
N ALA A 119 5.66 16.75 -2.57
CA ALA A 119 7.01 16.40 -2.19
C ALA A 119 7.01 15.62 -0.86
N PRO A 120 8.07 14.85 -0.56
CA PRO A 120 8.27 14.32 0.78
C PRO A 120 8.27 15.44 1.82
N GLY A 121 7.51 15.27 2.90
CA GLY A 121 7.32 16.29 3.92
C GLY A 121 6.11 16.04 4.80
N SER A 122 5.97 16.86 5.84
CA SER A 122 4.82 16.88 6.74
C SER A 122 3.87 18.01 6.34
N TYR A 123 2.59 17.68 6.20
CA TYR A 123 1.53 18.59 5.84
C TYR A 123 0.47 18.64 6.92
N THR A 124 0.01 19.84 7.26
CA THR A 124 -1.22 20.00 8.04
C THR A 124 -2.41 19.77 7.12
N LEU A 125 -3.26 18.81 7.50
CA LEU A 125 -4.55 18.61 6.85
C LEU A 125 -5.60 19.52 7.45
N ARG A 126 -6.35 20.20 6.58
CA ARG A 126 -7.58 20.92 6.95
C ARG A 126 -8.74 20.24 6.24
N LEU A 127 -9.58 19.57 7.01
CA LEU A 127 -10.68 18.75 6.48
C LEU A 127 -11.99 19.47 6.78
N GLN A 128 -12.82 19.68 5.76
CA GLN A 128 -14.14 20.28 5.91
C GLN A 128 -15.20 19.36 5.30
N VAL A 129 -16.25 19.03 6.06
CA VAL A 129 -17.41 18.28 5.58
C VAL A 129 -18.65 19.11 5.85
N GLY A 130 -19.27 19.65 4.80
CA GLY A 130 -20.30 20.67 4.95
C GLY A 130 -19.80 21.90 5.72
N THR A 131 -20.43 22.23 6.86
CA THR A 131 -20.04 23.35 7.74
C THR A 131 -19.06 22.96 8.82
N ARG A 132 -18.83 21.65 9.03
CA ARG A 132 -17.97 21.13 10.09
C ARG A 132 -16.52 21.01 9.60
N LYS A 133 -15.58 21.25 10.50
CA LYS A 133 -14.14 21.28 10.20
C LYS A 133 -13.38 20.47 11.23
N THR A 134 -12.32 19.81 10.78
CA THR A 134 -11.30 19.22 11.64
C THR A 134 -9.92 19.40 11.01
N THR A 135 -8.89 19.06 11.76
CA THR A 135 -7.50 19.08 11.31
C THR A 135 -6.88 17.70 11.44
N GLY A 136 -5.69 17.53 10.88
CA GLY A 136 -4.91 16.31 10.99
C GLY A 136 -3.52 16.50 10.40
N THR A 137 -2.80 15.40 10.23
CA THR A 137 -1.49 15.39 9.59
C THR A 137 -1.46 14.43 8.42
N LEU A 138 -0.70 14.81 7.38
CA LEU A 138 -0.30 13.94 6.29
C LEU A 138 1.22 13.98 6.20
N LEU A 139 1.86 12.86 6.48
CA LEU A 139 3.29 12.69 6.29
C LEU A 139 3.51 11.91 4.99
N VAL A 140 4.18 12.53 4.02
CA VAL A 140 4.58 11.89 2.76
C VAL A 140 6.06 11.57 2.84
N GLN A 141 6.41 10.30 2.69
CA GLN A 141 7.79 9.84 2.62
C GLN A 141 8.03 8.95 1.39
N PRO A 142 9.30 8.73 1.01
CA PRO A 142 9.64 7.86 -0.12
C PRO A 142 9.14 6.42 0.04
N ASP A 143 9.04 5.91 1.26
CA ASP A 143 8.70 4.53 1.59
C ASP A 143 7.30 4.37 2.22
N ARG A 144 6.67 5.47 2.66
CA ARG A 144 5.35 5.41 3.31
C ARG A 144 4.57 6.72 3.25
N VAL A 145 3.29 6.63 3.58
CA VAL A 145 2.38 7.75 3.79
C VAL A 145 1.64 7.52 5.09
N GLU A 146 1.69 8.48 6.00
CA GLU A 146 0.95 8.43 7.26
C GLU A 146 -0.13 9.52 7.27
N LEU A 147 -1.30 9.15 7.80
CA LEU A 147 -2.49 9.97 7.80
C LEU A 147 -3.13 9.95 9.19
N SER A 148 -3.42 11.14 9.72
CA SER A 148 -4.12 11.30 11.00
C SER A 148 -5.22 12.37 10.91
N THR A 149 -6.08 12.38 11.92
CA THR A 149 -7.22 13.31 12.07
C THR A 149 -7.46 13.55 13.55
N CYS A 150 -7.85 14.76 13.92
CA CYS A 150 -8.13 15.15 15.29
C CYS A 150 -9.59 14.96 15.71
N ASP A 151 -10.50 14.73 14.76
CA ASP A 151 -11.90 14.40 15.06
C ASP A 151 -12.31 13.16 14.26
N THR A 152 -12.20 11.99 14.91
CA THR A 152 -12.57 10.69 14.33
C THR A 152 -14.07 10.50 14.15
N ASN A 153 -14.89 11.43 14.64
CA ASN A 153 -16.33 11.40 14.48
C ASN A 153 -16.78 12.15 13.22
N LEU A 154 -16.03 13.17 12.83
CA LEU A 154 -16.19 13.83 11.54
C LEU A 154 -15.48 13.05 10.42
N VAL A 155 -14.19 12.78 10.58
CA VAL A 155 -13.39 12.02 9.60
C VAL A 155 -12.61 10.95 10.35
N ALA A 156 -12.87 9.68 10.08
CA ALA A 156 -12.06 8.57 10.57
C ALA A 156 -11.06 8.13 9.49
N VAL A 157 -9.81 7.88 9.90
CA VAL A 157 -8.79 7.36 9.00
C VAL A 157 -8.85 5.83 8.96
N ARG A 158 -8.97 5.27 7.77
CA ARG A 158 -8.73 3.84 7.49
C ARG A 158 -7.30 3.70 6.99
N HIS A 159 -6.61 2.67 7.48
CA HIS A 159 -5.21 2.42 7.14
C HIS A 159 -4.33 3.67 7.34
N PRO A 160 -4.15 4.14 8.59
CA PRO A 160 -3.42 5.38 8.88
C PRO A 160 -1.95 5.35 8.44
N LEU A 161 -1.42 4.16 8.15
CA LEU A 161 -0.11 3.97 7.54
C LEU A 161 -0.27 3.16 6.24
N LEU A 162 0.07 3.78 5.12
CA LEU A 162 0.27 3.13 3.83
C LEU A 162 1.77 2.98 3.59
N ARG A 163 2.24 1.74 3.50
CA ARG A 163 3.59 1.43 3.04
C ARG A 163 3.63 1.40 1.52
N ARG A 164 4.69 1.92 0.93
CA ARG A 164 4.89 1.89 -0.52
C ARG A 164 5.41 0.52 -0.94
N VAL A 165 4.88 -0.02 -2.04
CA VAL A 165 5.41 -1.27 -2.62
C VAL A 165 6.83 -1.01 -3.16
N PRO A 166 7.88 -1.74 -2.74
CA PRO A 166 9.22 -1.53 -3.27
C PRO A 166 9.33 -1.88 -4.76
N VAL A 167 10.28 -1.24 -5.45
CA VAL A 167 10.54 -1.53 -6.88
C VAL A 167 11.02 -2.96 -7.07
N GLY A 168 10.55 -3.64 -8.11
CA GLY A 168 10.85 -5.05 -8.38
C GLY A 168 10.07 -6.01 -7.49
N THR A 169 9.00 -5.56 -6.84
CA THR A 169 8.12 -6.43 -6.05
C THR A 169 7.04 -7.02 -6.95
N ILE A 170 6.85 -8.32 -6.84
CA ILE A 170 5.64 -8.99 -7.32
C ILE A 170 4.85 -9.53 -6.14
N TRP A 171 3.53 -9.51 -6.27
CA TRP A 171 2.64 -10.21 -5.35
C TRP A 171 1.69 -11.09 -6.12
N THR A 172 1.35 -12.21 -5.51
CA THR A 172 0.66 -13.30 -6.20
C THR A 172 -0.54 -13.73 -5.39
N ARG A 173 -1.58 -14.17 -6.08
CA ARG A 173 -2.70 -14.90 -5.51
C ARG A 173 -2.95 -16.11 -6.39
N ALA A 174 -2.91 -17.30 -5.81
CA ALA A 174 -3.36 -18.50 -6.49
C ALA A 174 -4.55 -19.10 -5.76
N SER A 175 -5.52 -19.55 -6.53
CA SER A 175 -6.72 -20.20 -6.04
C SER A 175 -7.06 -21.44 -6.86
N SER A 176 -7.57 -22.47 -6.20
CA SER A 176 -8.26 -23.58 -6.84
C SER A 176 -9.62 -23.78 -6.19
N THR A 177 -10.64 -24.05 -7.00
CA THR A 177 -11.99 -24.38 -6.52
C THR A 177 -12.07 -25.79 -5.94
N ALA A 178 -11.15 -26.67 -6.33
CA ALA A 178 -11.03 -28.01 -5.80
C ALA A 178 -10.33 -27.97 -4.44
N GLY A 179 -11.04 -28.30 -3.37
CA GLY A 179 -10.50 -28.44 -2.01
C GLY A 179 -9.69 -29.72 -1.81
N THR A 180 -8.92 -30.15 -2.81
CA THR A 180 -8.22 -31.45 -2.80
C THR A 180 -6.74 -31.29 -2.42
N ALA A 181 -6.13 -32.34 -1.86
CA ALA A 181 -4.70 -32.34 -1.55
C ALA A 181 -3.81 -32.08 -2.79
N ALA A 182 -4.26 -32.53 -3.97
CA ALA A 182 -3.59 -32.25 -5.24
C ALA A 182 -3.65 -30.76 -5.61
N ALA A 183 -4.79 -30.10 -5.37
CA ALA A 183 -4.92 -28.66 -5.57
C ALA A 183 -4.01 -27.88 -4.61
N GLU A 184 -3.95 -28.27 -3.33
CA GLU A 184 -3.01 -27.68 -2.37
C GLU A 184 -1.55 -27.86 -2.77
N ALA A 185 -1.17 -29.06 -3.23
CA ALA A 185 0.18 -29.32 -3.72
C ALA A 185 0.52 -28.46 -4.96
N THR A 186 -0.44 -28.29 -5.86
CA THR A 186 -0.30 -27.45 -7.06
C THR A 186 -0.16 -25.97 -6.70
N VAL A 187 -0.97 -25.50 -5.76
CA VAL A 187 -0.90 -24.12 -5.24
C VAL A 187 0.44 -23.87 -4.53
N ARG A 188 0.94 -24.83 -3.75
CA ARG A 188 2.27 -24.73 -3.11
C ARG A 188 3.41 -24.73 -4.12
N SER A 189 3.35 -25.58 -5.14
CA SER A 189 4.41 -25.68 -6.15
C SER A 189 4.54 -24.43 -7.02
N MET A 190 3.49 -23.60 -7.10
CA MET A 190 3.55 -22.28 -7.76
C MET A 190 4.65 -21.40 -7.17
N ARG A 191 4.77 -21.32 -5.84
CA ARG A 191 5.82 -20.54 -5.19
C ARG A 191 7.20 -21.04 -5.59
N ASP A 192 7.43 -22.35 -5.54
CA ASP A 192 8.70 -22.95 -5.91
C ASP A 192 9.05 -22.71 -7.39
N SER A 193 8.04 -22.73 -8.26
CA SER A 193 8.22 -22.39 -9.67
C SER A 193 8.62 -20.94 -9.88
N LEU A 194 8.02 -19.98 -9.15
CA LEU A 194 8.44 -18.58 -9.23
C LEU A 194 9.89 -18.42 -8.77
N LEU A 195 10.30 -19.12 -7.70
CA LEU A 195 11.68 -19.13 -7.25
C LEU A 195 12.63 -19.67 -8.33
N ARG A 196 12.27 -20.77 -9.01
CA ARG A 196 13.02 -21.31 -10.16
C ARG A 196 13.07 -20.37 -11.36
N LEU A 197 12.07 -19.50 -11.52
CA LEU A 197 12.06 -18.46 -12.56
C LEU A 197 12.91 -17.24 -12.20
N GLY A 198 13.52 -17.24 -11.01
CA GLY A 198 14.42 -16.19 -10.53
C GLY A 198 13.79 -15.23 -9.53
N ALA A 199 12.53 -15.44 -9.12
CA ALA A 199 11.97 -14.69 -8.01
C ALA A 199 12.71 -15.05 -6.70
N GLN A 200 12.75 -14.11 -5.76
CA GLN A 200 13.41 -14.30 -4.46
C GLN A 200 12.44 -13.97 -3.33
N PRO A 201 12.55 -14.62 -2.16
CA PRO A 201 11.80 -14.21 -0.98
C PRO A 201 12.09 -12.74 -0.66
N LEU A 202 11.04 -11.96 -0.44
CA LEU A 202 11.15 -10.55 -0.08
C LEU A 202 10.59 -10.35 1.33
N ALA A 203 11.45 -9.91 2.25
CA ALA A 203 11.05 -9.56 3.60
C ALA A 203 10.54 -8.12 3.62
N LEU A 204 9.26 -7.94 3.95
CA LEU A 204 8.60 -6.65 4.06
C LEU A 204 8.07 -6.45 5.48
N LEU A 205 7.97 -5.20 5.92
CA LEU A 205 7.37 -4.88 7.22
C LEU A 205 5.86 -5.18 7.19
N PRO A 206 5.28 -5.69 8.28
CA PRO A 206 3.83 -5.84 8.44
C PRO A 206 3.05 -4.55 8.14
N GLY A 207 1.83 -4.69 7.62
CA GLY A 207 0.91 -3.58 7.38
C GLY A 207 0.34 -3.51 5.96
N TYR A 208 -0.32 -2.39 5.68
CA TYR A 208 -1.07 -2.15 4.45
C TYR A 208 -0.19 -1.51 3.36
N TYR A 209 -0.20 -2.09 2.16
CA TYR A 209 0.57 -1.63 0.99
C TYR A 209 -0.32 -1.08 -0.15
N GLY A 210 -1.59 -0.82 0.10
CA GLY A 210 -2.55 -0.41 -0.95
C GLY A 210 -3.06 -1.58 -1.78
N GLN A 211 -2.16 -2.46 -2.21
CA GLN A 211 -2.45 -3.60 -3.09
C GLN A 211 -2.63 -4.93 -2.33
N PHE A 212 -1.95 -5.04 -1.19
CA PHE A 212 -2.03 -6.19 -0.28
C PHE A 212 -1.80 -5.72 1.16
N THR A 213 -2.08 -6.60 2.12
CA THR A 213 -1.77 -6.39 3.53
C THR A 213 -0.92 -7.55 4.02
N LEU A 214 0.10 -7.27 4.84
CA LEU A 214 0.91 -8.27 5.51
C LEU A 214 0.52 -8.35 6.99
N ASP A 215 0.37 -9.57 7.49
CA ASP A 215 0.15 -9.84 8.91
C ASP A 215 1.42 -9.59 9.75
N ALA A 216 1.34 -9.80 11.07
CA ALA A 216 2.46 -9.61 11.99
C ALA A 216 3.67 -10.50 11.70
N SER A 217 3.49 -11.61 10.97
CA SER A 217 4.57 -12.52 10.55
C SER A 217 5.12 -12.17 9.16
N GLY A 218 4.63 -11.12 8.52
CA GLY A 218 5.02 -10.72 7.16
C GLY A 218 4.34 -11.53 6.06
N ASN A 219 3.33 -12.33 6.36
CA ASN A 219 2.61 -13.12 5.35
C ASN A 219 1.44 -12.32 4.75
N PRO A 220 1.13 -12.48 3.46
CA PRO A 220 -0.02 -11.80 2.87
C PRO A 220 -1.35 -12.27 3.47
N VAL A 221 -2.17 -11.31 3.88
CA VAL A 221 -3.54 -11.54 4.33
C VAL A 221 -4.42 -11.79 3.12
N ILE A 222 -5.06 -12.95 3.08
CA ILE A 222 -5.96 -13.33 2.00
C ILE A 222 -7.39 -12.99 2.41
N ASP A 223 -8.01 -12.06 1.68
CA ASP A 223 -9.45 -11.86 1.76
C ASP A 223 -10.18 -13.04 1.11
N ARG A 224 -10.99 -13.74 1.89
CA ARG A 224 -11.81 -14.88 1.44
C ARG A 224 -13.20 -14.43 0.96
N SER A 225 -13.53 -13.15 1.03
CA SER A 225 -14.79 -12.62 0.52
C SER A 225 -14.93 -12.97 -0.97
N GLY A 226 -16.07 -13.58 -1.33
CA GLY A 226 -16.34 -14.02 -2.70
C GLY A 226 -15.73 -15.35 -3.14
N TYR A 227 -14.95 -16.05 -2.30
CA TYR A 227 -14.46 -17.40 -2.60
C TYR A 227 -15.37 -18.47 -2.00
N HIS A 228 -15.50 -19.61 -2.70
CA HIS A 228 -16.18 -20.78 -2.15
C HIS A 228 -15.45 -21.27 -0.88
N PRO A 229 -16.15 -21.75 0.17
CA PRO A 229 -15.51 -22.18 1.42
C PRO A 229 -14.45 -23.29 1.24
N SER A 230 -14.58 -24.12 0.21
CA SER A 230 -13.60 -25.18 -0.13
C SER A 230 -12.43 -24.70 -1.00
N ALA A 231 -12.39 -23.41 -1.37
CA ALA A 231 -11.32 -22.91 -2.21
C ALA A 231 -9.98 -22.96 -1.46
N VAL A 232 -8.96 -23.50 -2.12
CA VAL A 232 -7.59 -23.45 -1.62
C VAL A 232 -6.99 -22.13 -2.10
N LEU A 233 -6.45 -21.33 -1.19
CA LEU A 233 -5.89 -20.02 -1.48
C LEU A 233 -4.45 -19.94 -0.97
N THR A 234 -3.55 -19.39 -1.78
CA THR A 234 -2.23 -18.95 -1.32
C THR A 234 -1.91 -17.58 -1.88
N SER A 235 -1.02 -16.88 -1.20
CA SER A 235 -0.47 -15.62 -1.66
C SER A 235 0.99 -15.54 -1.23
N ALA A 236 1.80 -14.92 -2.07
CA ALA A 236 3.21 -14.67 -1.80
C ALA A 236 3.60 -13.29 -2.31
N VAL A 237 4.52 -12.64 -1.59
CA VAL A 237 5.20 -11.42 -2.02
C VAL A 237 6.68 -11.75 -2.21
N LEU A 238 7.21 -11.43 -3.38
CA LEU A 238 8.54 -11.82 -3.83
C LEU A 238 9.22 -10.65 -4.54
N ALA A 239 10.55 -10.65 -4.59
CA ALA A 239 11.32 -9.79 -5.47
C ALA A 239 11.49 -10.50 -6.82
N TYR A 240 11.31 -9.77 -7.92
CA TYR A 240 11.49 -10.30 -9.27
C TYR A 240 11.88 -9.18 -10.24
N SER A 241 13.05 -9.34 -10.88
CA SER A 241 13.59 -8.39 -11.86
C SER A 241 13.53 -8.89 -13.31
N GLY A 242 13.00 -10.10 -13.52
CA GLY A 242 12.85 -10.67 -14.85
C GLY A 242 11.69 -10.04 -15.65
N PRO A 243 11.57 -10.34 -16.95
CA PRO A 243 10.46 -9.84 -17.75
C PRO A 243 9.14 -10.49 -17.33
N MET A 244 8.07 -9.68 -17.25
CA MET A 244 6.71 -10.16 -16.94
C MET A 244 6.20 -11.18 -17.97
N ALA A 245 6.62 -11.08 -19.23
CA ALA A 245 6.27 -12.05 -20.28
C ALA A 245 6.71 -13.49 -19.93
N ARG A 246 7.81 -13.66 -19.18
CA ARG A 246 8.27 -14.98 -18.73
C ARG A 246 7.35 -15.56 -17.67
N LEU A 247 6.80 -14.73 -16.78
CA LEU A 247 5.80 -15.15 -15.80
C LEU A 247 4.48 -15.49 -16.48
N GLN A 248 4.03 -14.68 -17.44
CA GLN A 248 2.82 -14.96 -18.24
C GLN A 248 2.94 -16.32 -18.96
N ALA A 249 4.03 -16.55 -19.68
CA ALA A 249 4.24 -17.81 -20.39
C ALA A 249 4.29 -19.02 -19.44
N TYR A 250 4.72 -18.83 -18.18
CA TYR A 250 4.61 -19.86 -17.15
C TYR A 250 3.14 -20.11 -16.77
N LEU A 251 2.36 -19.06 -16.49
CA LEU A 251 0.95 -19.20 -16.13
C LEU A 251 0.13 -19.89 -17.23
N ASP A 252 0.37 -19.53 -18.49
CA ASP A 252 -0.32 -20.12 -19.65
C ASP A 252 -0.17 -21.65 -19.70
N ARG A 253 1.01 -22.18 -19.35
CA ARG A 253 1.27 -23.63 -19.31
C ARG A 253 0.54 -24.33 -18.17
N HIS A 254 0.23 -23.63 -17.08
CA HIS A 254 -0.38 -24.21 -15.89
C HIS A 254 -1.90 -24.01 -15.81
N ARG A 255 -2.48 -23.18 -16.68
CA ARG A 255 -3.92 -22.89 -16.73
C ARG A 255 -4.78 -24.14 -16.99
N ALA A 256 -4.25 -25.12 -17.73
CA ALA A 256 -4.93 -26.38 -18.02
C ALA A 256 -5.27 -27.22 -16.78
N ASN A 257 -4.65 -26.95 -15.62
CA ASN A 257 -4.81 -27.74 -14.40
C ASN A 257 -5.89 -27.19 -13.44
N GLY A 258 -6.75 -26.27 -13.89
CA GLY A 258 -7.81 -25.69 -13.03
C GLY A 258 -7.27 -24.79 -11.91
N LEU A 259 -6.04 -24.29 -12.07
CA LEU A 259 -5.41 -23.31 -11.18
C LEU A 259 -5.65 -21.91 -11.75
N TYR A 260 -6.21 -21.03 -10.93
CA TYR A 260 -6.28 -19.60 -11.24
C TYR A 260 -5.17 -18.88 -10.48
N VAL A 261 -4.25 -18.22 -11.19
CA VAL A 261 -3.16 -17.47 -10.60
C VAL A 261 -3.16 -16.07 -11.16
N VAL A 262 -3.05 -15.08 -10.29
CA VAL A 262 -2.81 -13.69 -10.67
C VAL A 262 -1.48 -13.28 -10.06
N ILE A 263 -0.61 -12.72 -10.91
CA ILE A 263 0.65 -12.09 -10.50
C ILE A 263 0.56 -10.63 -10.88
N GLN A 264 0.80 -9.74 -9.92
CA GLN A 264 0.85 -8.31 -10.15
C GLN A 264 2.25 -7.80 -9.76
N ALA A 265 2.74 -6.79 -10.47
CA ALA A 265 4.04 -6.18 -10.26
C ALA A 265 3.93 -4.72 -9.81
N ASP A 266 4.99 -4.20 -9.20
CA ASP A 266 5.05 -2.82 -8.67
C ASP A 266 4.88 -1.72 -9.72
N ASN A 267 5.00 -2.07 -10.99
CA ASN A 267 4.73 -1.20 -12.15
C ASN A 267 3.31 -1.39 -12.72
N GLY A 268 2.40 -2.02 -11.98
CA GLY A 268 1.01 -2.26 -12.37
C GLY A 268 0.81 -3.29 -13.49
N GLN A 269 1.87 -3.90 -14.03
CA GLN A 269 1.71 -5.02 -14.94
C GLN A 269 1.10 -6.22 -14.21
N GLN A 270 0.32 -7.00 -14.96
CA GLN A 270 -0.35 -8.18 -14.44
C GLN A 270 -0.13 -9.35 -15.40
N ALA A 271 -0.03 -10.55 -14.83
CA ALA A 271 -0.07 -11.82 -15.55
C ALA A 271 -1.18 -12.70 -14.96
N HIS A 272 -1.94 -13.39 -15.81
CA HIS A 272 -3.13 -14.16 -15.44
C HIS A 272 -3.31 -15.44 -16.25
#